data_AF-A0A949Y8A8-F1
#
_entry.id   AF-A0A949Y8A8-F1
#
_cell.length_a   1.000
_cell.length_b   1.000
_cell.length_c   1.000
_cell.angle_alpha   90.00
_cell.angle_beta   90.00
_cell.angle_gamma   90.00
#
_symmetry.space_group_name_H-M   'P 1'
#
loop_
_entity.id
_entity.type
_entity.pdbx_description
1 polymer ?
#
loop_
_entity_poly.entity_id
_entity_poly.type
_entity_poly.pdbx_seq_one_letter_code
_entity_poly.pdbx_strand_id
1 'polypeptide(L)'
;MRSYQQPYEDYERIIQIDFLRATEAAALNTLPWIGRGEKEKADAAACDAIRGMFDLMNICGEVVIGEGIKDNAPGIFKGEHLGTWSPGSHKFDLALDPIDGTTNVSKGLPGSICCIAAASPEHDIGLSMKDVPTFYMMKLAYGLRVVRYMQRTGIETISILNPIEEIIPL
;
A
#
# COMPACT_ATOMS: atom_id res chain seq x y z
N MET A 1 -28.00 -31.19 13.02
CA MET A 1 -26.72 -30.62 13.50
C MET A 1 -26.44 -29.37 12.69
N ARG A 2 -26.59 -28.18 13.29
CA ARG A 2 -26.08 -26.95 12.68
C ARG A 2 -24.56 -27.03 12.76
N SER A 3 -23.89 -27.01 11.61
CA SER A 3 -22.46 -26.79 11.54
C SER A 3 -22.14 -25.51 12.30
N TYR A 4 -21.26 -25.59 13.30
CA TYR A 4 -20.64 -24.42 13.88
C TYR A 4 -19.84 -23.75 12.76
N GLN A 5 -20.37 -22.67 12.18
CA GLN A 5 -19.53 -21.74 11.44
C GLN A 5 -18.50 -21.22 12.45
N GLN A 6 -17.22 -21.51 12.21
CA GLN A 6 -16.11 -20.91 12.93
C GLN A 6 -16.35 -19.40 13.02
N PRO A 7 -16.21 -18.76 14.21
CA PRO A 7 -16.31 -17.32 14.30
C PRO A 7 -15.28 -16.74 13.34
N TYR A 8 -15.71 -15.82 12.48
CA TYR A 8 -14.81 -15.02 11.65
C TYR A 8 -13.89 -14.29 12.64
N GLU A 9 -12.68 -14.80 12.88
CA GLU A 9 -11.64 -14.01 13.53
C GLU A 9 -11.41 -12.83 12.61
N ASP A 10 -11.60 -11.62 13.14
CA ASP A 10 -11.39 -10.37 12.41
C ASP A 10 -9.88 -10.19 12.20
N TYR A 11 -9.37 -10.94 11.22
CA TYR A 11 -7.95 -11.06 10.91
C TYR A 11 -7.39 -9.70 10.49
N GLU A 12 -8.23 -8.84 9.90
CA GLU A 12 -7.89 -7.45 9.59
C GLU A 12 -7.52 -6.67 10.86
N ARG A 13 -8.24 -6.82 11.97
CA ARG A 13 -7.87 -6.14 13.23
C ARG A 13 -6.54 -6.60 13.79
N ILE A 14 -6.20 -7.87 13.62
CA ILE A 14 -4.96 -8.44 14.14
C ILE A 14 -3.78 -7.89 13.33
N ILE A 15 -3.89 -7.91 12.00
CA ILE A 15 -2.80 -7.51 11.11
C ILE A 15 -2.58 -5.99 11.03
N GLN A 16 -3.60 -5.18 11.32
CA GLN A 16 -3.51 -3.71 11.29
C GLN A 16 -2.36 -3.18 12.17
N ILE A 17 -2.16 -3.77 13.35
CA ILE A 17 -1.06 -3.36 14.24
C ILE A 17 0.30 -3.81 13.71
N ASP A 18 0.37 -4.95 13.05
CA ASP A 18 1.62 -5.43 12.46
C ASP A 18 2.04 -4.57 11.26
N PHE A 19 1.08 -4.16 10.41
CA PHE A 19 1.34 -3.19 9.34
C PHE A 19 1.72 -1.82 9.85
N LEU A 20 1.07 -1.33 10.92
CA LEU A 20 1.48 -0.12 11.61
C LEU A 20 2.95 -0.20 12.02
N ARG A 21 3.35 -1.29 12.69
CA ARG A 21 4.74 -1.51 13.10
C ARG A 21 5.71 -1.59 11.93
N ALA A 22 5.30 -2.19 10.80
CA ALA A 22 6.12 -2.18 9.58
C ALA A 22 6.37 -0.75 9.08
N THR A 23 5.34 0.10 9.01
CA THR A 23 5.51 1.51 8.62
C THR A 23 6.34 2.31 9.62
N GLU A 24 6.19 2.07 10.92
CA GLU A 24 7.00 2.70 11.97
C GLU A 24 8.46 2.28 11.88
N ALA A 25 8.73 0.98 11.71
CA ALA A 25 10.06 0.44 11.55
C ALA A 25 10.75 1.03 10.31
N ALA A 26 10.04 1.12 9.19
CA ALA A 26 10.52 1.77 7.97
C ALA A 26 10.93 3.22 8.28
N ALA A 27 10.00 4.02 8.82
CA ALA A 27 10.24 5.43 9.13
C ALA A 27 11.45 5.61 10.08
N LEU A 28 11.57 4.81 11.13
CA LEU A 28 12.70 4.87 12.07
C LEU A 28 14.04 4.51 11.40
N ASN A 29 14.06 3.51 10.51
CA ASN A 29 15.28 3.11 9.81
C ASN A 29 15.72 4.12 8.74
N THR A 30 14.85 5.05 8.33
CA THR A 30 15.24 6.17 7.46
C THR A 30 15.96 7.31 8.20
N LEU A 31 15.81 7.43 9.53
CA LEU A 31 16.35 8.55 10.31
C LEU A 31 17.84 8.82 10.08
N PRO A 32 18.72 7.80 10.00
CA PRO A 32 20.15 8.03 9.76
C PRO A 32 20.45 8.69 8.40
N TRP A 33 19.52 8.68 7.45
CA TRP A 33 19.72 9.13 6.07
C TRP A 33 19.12 10.50 5.77
N ILE A 34 18.39 11.09 6.73
CA ILE A 34 17.77 12.40 6.59
C ILE A 34 18.83 13.47 6.33
N GLY A 35 18.68 14.24 5.25
CA GLY A 35 19.57 15.35 4.90
C GLY A 35 20.96 14.95 4.39
N ARG A 36 21.20 13.67 4.10
CA ARG A 36 22.54 13.17 3.70
C ARG A 36 22.78 13.08 2.20
N GLY A 37 21.79 13.40 1.37
CA GLY A 37 21.86 13.21 -0.08
C GLY A 37 21.77 11.74 -0.53
N GLU A 38 21.55 10.80 0.39
CA GLU A 38 21.67 9.36 0.19
C GLU A 38 20.28 8.71 0.07
N LYS A 39 19.52 9.08 -0.97
CA LYS A 39 18.14 8.62 -1.17
C LYS A 39 18.00 7.10 -1.31
N GLU A 40 18.91 6.46 -2.06
CA GLU A 40 18.86 5.02 -2.33
C GLU A 40 19.15 4.21 -1.05
N LYS A 41 20.03 4.71 -0.17
CA LYS A 41 20.32 4.05 1.12
C LYS A 41 19.18 4.21 2.11
N ALA A 42 18.49 5.35 2.06
CA ALA A 42 17.27 5.55 2.83
C ALA A 42 16.19 4.55 2.41
N ASP A 43 15.96 4.41 1.10
CA ASP A 43 14.98 3.48 0.53
C ASP A 43 15.30 2.03 0.89
N ALA A 44 16.56 1.63 0.71
CA ALA A 44 17.05 0.31 1.09
C ALA A 44 16.74 0.00 2.56
N ALA A 45 17.06 0.93 3.46
CA ALA A 45 16.85 0.77 4.89
C ALA A 45 15.36 0.67 5.25
N ALA A 46 14.49 1.41 4.55
CA ALA A 46 13.04 1.30 4.73
C ALA A 46 12.51 -0.04 4.22
N CYS A 47 12.92 -0.47 3.02
CA CYS A 47 12.56 -1.76 2.44
C CYS A 47 12.97 -2.93 3.35
N ASP A 48 14.19 -2.94 3.83
CA ASP A 48 14.72 -4.00 4.69
C ASP A 48 13.99 -4.05 6.03
N ALA A 49 13.63 -2.89 6.59
CA ALA A 49 12.83 -2.82 7.81
C ALA A 49 11.41 -3.38 7.61
N ILE A 50 10.77 -3.06 6.48
CA ILE A 50 9.46 -3.63 6.12
C ILE A 50 9.59 -5.14 5.99
N ARG A 51 10.54 -5.67 5.20
CA ARG A 51 10.77 -7.11 5.06
C ARG A 51 10.94 -7.81 6.40
N GLY A 52 11.84 -7.30 7.24
CA GLY A 52 12.10 -7.89 8.56
C GLY A 52 10.87 -7.89 9.47
N MET A 53 9.98 -6.90 9.36
CA MET A 53 8.71 -6.92 10.08
C MET A 53 7.73 -7.94 9.49
N PHE A 54 7.66 -8.05 8.17
CA PHE A 54 6.81 -9.03 7.49
C PHE A 54 7.26 -10.47 7.74
N ASP A 55 8.57 -10.74 7.90
CA ASP A 55 9.09 -12.07 8.26
C ASP A 55 8.49 -12.63 9.56
N LEU A 56 7.96 -11.76 10.42
CA LEU A 56 7.32 -12.12 11.69
C LEU A 56 5.81 -12.30 11.58
N MET A 57 5.20 -11.93 10.45
CA MET A 57 3.74 -11.92 10.25
C MET A 57 3.26 -13.22 9.62
N ASN A 58 2.23 -13.84 10.21
CA ASN A 58 1.69 -15.11 9.71
C ASN A 58 0.72 -14.95 8.53
N ILE A 59 1.18 -14.34 7.44
CA ILE A 59 0.41 -14.09 6.23
C ILE A 59 1.03 -14.66 4.96
N CYS A 60 0.22 -14.75 3.92
CA CYS A 60 0.65 -14.89 2.53
C CYS A 60 0.44 -13.55 1.82
N GLY A 61 1.39 -12.63 1.95
CA GLY A 61 1.36 -11.33 1.28
C GLY A 61 1.98 -11.40 -0.11
N GLU A 62 1.22 -11.05 -1.14
CA GLU A 62 1.71 -10.90 -2.52
C GLU A 62 1.77 -9.42 -2.89
N VAL A 63 2.95 -8.94 -3.30
CA VAL A 63 3.12 -7.54 -3.70
C VAL A 63 2.55 -7.33 -5.10
N VAL A 64 1.39 -6.68 -5.19
CA VAL A 64 0.72 -6.35 -6.46
C VAL A 64 1.21 -5.01 -7.00
N ILE A 65 1.51 -4.06 -6.10
CA ILE A 65 2.09 -2.76 -6.42
C ILE A 65 3.31 -2.56 -5.52
N GLY A 66 4.49 -2.55 -6.12
CA GLY A 66 5.74 -2.28 -5.42
C GLY A 66 6.46 -1.09 -6.02
N GLU A 67 7.71 -0.90 -5.62
CA GLU A 67 8.57 0.04 -6.30
C GLU A 67 8.74 -0.37 -7.77
N GLY A 68 8.55 0.59 -8.67
CA GLY A 68 8.77 0.35 -10.10
C GLY A 68 10.21 -0.10 -10.35
N ILE A 69 10.42 -0.85 -11.44
CA ILE A 69 11.77 -1.29 -11.85
C ILE A 69 12.59 -0.04 -12.19
N LYS A 70 13.32 0.49 -11.21
CA LYS A 70 14.44 1.40 -11.45
C LYS A 70 15.70 0.55 -11.45
N ASP A 71 16.42 0.58 -12.55
CA ASP A 71 17.63 -0.19 -12.77
C ASP A 71 18.54 -0.23 -11.52
N ASN A 72 18.74 -1.43 -10.96
CA ASN A 72 19.63 -1.76 -9.83
C ASN A 72 19.36 -1.08 -8.48
N ALA A 73 18.20 -0.50 -8.23
CA ALA A 73 17.86 0.05 -6.91
C ALA A 73 17.37 -1.06 -5.95
N PRO A 74 17.74 -1.02 -4.66
CA PRO A 74 17.13 -1.86 -3.63
C PRO A 74 15.69 -1.41 -3.40
N GLY A 75 14.72 -2.31 -3.57
CA GLY A 75 13.28 -2.00 -3.48
C GLY A 75 12.44 -3.24 -3.21
N ILE A 76 11.19 -3.09 -2.77
CA ILE A 76 10.20 -4.17 -2.70
C ILE A 76 9.42 -4.21 -4.02
N PHE A 77 9.51 -5.32 -4.75
CA PHE A 77 9.04 -5.38 -6.14
C PHE A 77 7.72 -6.11 -6.30
N LYS A 78 7.00 -5.79 -7.39
CA LYS A 78 5.84 -6.55 -7.81
C LYS A 78 6.18 -8.04 -7.97
N GLY A 79 5.33 -8.90 -7.41
CA GLY A 79 5.50 -10.35 -7.35
C GLY A 79 6.35 -10.84 -6.18
N GLU A 80 6.87 -9.94 -5.34
CA GLU A 80 7.56 -10.35 -4.11
C GLU A 80 6.55 -10.94 -3.11
N HIS A 81 6.99 -11.96 -2.39
CA HIS A 81 6.21 -12.63 -1.35
C HIS A 81 6.70 -12.19 0.03
N LEU A 82 5.80 -11.63 0.83
CA LEU A 82 6.07 -11.17 2.19
C LEU A 82 5.19 -11.92 3.20
N GLY A 83 5.69 -12.09 4.43
CA GLY A 83 5.04 -12.93 5.44
C GLY A 83 5.70 -14.31 5.56
N THR A 84 5.30 -15.10 6.56
CA THR A 84 5.83 -16.46 6.75
C THR A 84 5.34 -17.45 5.69
N TRP A 85 4.22 -17.15 5.01
CA TRP A 85 3.57 -18.06 4.05
C TRP A 85 3.28 -19.45 4.61
N SER A 86 3.04 -19.54 5.92
CA SER A 86 2.73 -20.82 6.58
C SER A 86 1.39 -21.38 6.08
N PRO A 87 1.22 -22.71 5.99
CA PRO A 87 -0.04 -23.30 5.55
C PRO A 87 -1.24 -22.81 6.37
N GLY A 88 -2.29 -22.34 5.68
CA GLY A 88 -3.50 -21.80 6.31
C GLY A 88 -3.44 -20.32 6.69
N SER A 89 -2.32 -19.63 6.39
CA SER A 89 -2.21 -18.17 6.57
C SER A 89 -3.16 -17.39 5.66
N HIS A 90 -3.60 -16.22 6.13
CA HIS A 90 -4.49 -15.37 5.35
C HIS A 90 -3.74 -14.70 4.20
N LYS A 91 -4.40 -14.58 3.05
CA LYS A 91 -3.82 -13.97 1.84
C LYS A 91 -4.08 -12.48 1.80
N PHE A 92 -3.08 -11.71 1.37
CA PHE A 92 -3.24 -10.28 1.14
C PHE A 92 -2.55 -9.86 -0.15
N ASP A 93 -3.26 -9.07 -0.96
CA ASP A 93 -2.66 -8.27 -2.00
C ASP A 93 -2.08 -7.01 -1.36
N LEU A 94 -0.80 -6.72 -1.62
CA LEU A 94 -0.08 -5.61 -1.02
C LEU A 94 0.29 -4.54 -2.05
N ALA A 95 0.06 -3.28 -1.67
CA ALA A 95 0.67 -2.10 -2.27
C ALA A 95 1.61 -1.44 -1.25
N LEU A 96 2.86 -1.24 -1.63
CA LEU A 96 3.90 -0.75 -0.73
C LEU A 96 4.66 0.41 -1.37
N ASP A 97 4.82 1.49 -0.61
CA ASP A 97 5.76 2.57 -0.90
C ASP A 97 6.58 2.83 0.38
N PRO A 98 7.76 2.19 0.51
CA PRO A 98 8.61 2.31 1.69
C PRO A 98 8.94 3.76 2.03
N ILE A 99 9.17 4.60 1.02
CA ILE A 99 9.36 6.05 1.17
C ILE A 99 8.73 6.81 -0.02
N ASP A 100 7.50 7.28 0.19
CA ASP A 100 6.95 8.32 -0.68
C ASP A 100 7.71 9.62 -0.42
N GLY A 101 8.50 10.06 -1.41
CA GLY A 101 9.33 11.24 -1.31
C GLY A 101 10.75 11.00 -0.79
N THR A 102 11.47 9.99 -1.31
CA THR A 102 12.91 9.76 -1.04
C THR A 102 13.80 11.00 -1.24
N THR A 103 13.43 11.88 -2.18
CA THR A 103 14.13 13.16 -2.39
C THR A 103 14.00 14.09 -1.18
N ASN A 104 12.84 14.11 -0.53
CA ASN A 104 12.63 14.92 0.67
C ASN A 104 13.44 14.37 1.85
N VAL A 105 13.46 13.05 2.05
CA VAL A 105 14.34 12.39 3.05
C VAL A 105 15.80 12.78 2.81
N SER A 106 16.32 12.56 1.61
CA SER A 106 17.74 12.85 1.31
C SER A 106 18.11 14.32 1.48
N LYS A 107 17.16 15.25 1.30
CA LYS A 107 17.37 16.70 1.48
C LYS A 107 16.99 17.22 2.87
N GLY A 108 16.44 16.38 3.74
CA GLY A 108 15.95 16.82 5.05
C GLY A 108 14.71 17.72 4.98
N LEU A 109 13.88 17.55 3.94
CA LEU A 109 12.64 18.31 3.74
C LEU A 109 11.45 17.57 4.35
N PRO A 110 10.41 18.29 4.79
CA PRO A 110 9.19 17.66 5.31
C PRO A 110 8.38 16.98 4.20
N GLY A 111 7.46 16.09 4.61
CA GLY A 111 6.42 15.54 3.72
C GLY A 111 6.68 14.13 3.18
N SER A 112 7.75 13.45 3.61
CA SER A 112 7.94 12.02 3.32
C SER A 112 7.11 11.15 4.25
N ILE A 113 6.54 10.08 3.72
CA ILE A 113 5.77 9.07 4.47
C ILE A 113 6.13 7.65 4.02
N CYS A 114 5.87 6.66 4.87
CA CYS A 114 5.83 5.26 4.48
C CYS A 114 4.37 4.84 4.31
N CYS A 115 4.04 4.12 3.24
CA CYS A 115 2.68 3.72 2.92
C CYS A 115 2.58 2.21 2.68
N ILE A 116 1.61 1.58 3.34
CA ILE A 116 1.21 0.20 3.10
C ILE A 116 -0.31 0.20 2.91
N ALA A 117 -0.77 -0.39 1.83
CA ALA A 117 -2.16 -0.72 1.61
C ALA A 117 -2.28 -2.22 1.36
N ALA A 118 -3.29 -2.84 1.96
CA ALA A 118 -3.53 -4.26 1.83
C ALA A 118 -5.01 -4.50 1.53
N ALA A 119 -5.28 -5.52 0.73
CA ALA A 119 -6.63 -5.99 0.47
C ALA A 119 -6.66 -7.52 0.56
N SER A 120 -7.61 -8.06 1.33
CA SER A 120 -7.87 -9.50 1.32
C SER A 120 -8.71 -9.86 0.09
N PRO A 121 -8.36 -10.90 -0.68
CA PRO A 121 -9.25 -11.45 -1.70
C PRO A 121 -10.54 -11.96 -1.04
N GLU A 122 -11.71 -11.54 -1.54
CA GLU A 122 -12.97 -12.19 -1.18
C GLU A 122 -12.96 -13.65 -1.64
N HIS A 123 -13.75 -14.52 -1.00
CA HIS A 123 -13.96 -15.87 -1.51
C HIS A 123 -14.45 -15.78 -2.98
N ASP A 124 -13.73 -16.42 -3.89
CA ASP A 124 -13.95 -16.44 -5.35
C ASP A 124 -13.44 -15.23 -6.17
N ILE A 125 -12.86 -14.20 -5.54
CA ILE A 125 -12.17 -13.10 -6.24
C ILE A 125 -10.66 -13.36 -6.15
N GLY A 126 -9.99 -13.52 -7.31
CA GLY A 126 -8.57 -13.87 -7.35
C GLY A 126 -7.62 -12.77 -6.85
N LEU A 127 -7.90 -11.50 -7.21
CA LEU A 127 -7.12 -10.32 -6.82
C LEU A 127 -8.09 -9.20 -6.43
N SER A 128 -7.93 -8.67 -5.22
CA SER A 128 -8.64 -7.50 -4.70
C SER A 128 -7.95 -6.19 -5.09
N MET A 129 -6.67 -6.24 -5.44
CA MET A 129 -5.91 -5.09 -5.93
C MET A 129 -5.52 -5.26 -7.41
N LYS A 130 -5.51 -4.17 -8.17
CA LYS A 130 -5.09 -4.17 -9.58
C LYS A 130 -3.96 -3.19 -9.79
N ASP A 131 -2.85 -3.70 -10.33
CA ASP A 131 -1.80 -2.87 -10.89
C ASP A 131 -2.28 -2.24 -12.21
N VAL A 132 -1.95 -0.96 -12.42
CA VAL A 132 -2.25 -0.22 -13.63
C VAL A 132 -0.91 0.10 -14.29
N PRO A 133 -0.58 -0.48 -15.46
CA PRO A 133 0.75 -0.39 -16.06
C PRO A 133 0.95 0.98 -16.74
N THR A 134 1.03 2.04 -15.94
CA THR A 134 1.25 3.41 -16.40
C THR A 134 2.33 4.10 -15.60
N PHE A 135 3.15 4.91 -16.28
CA PHE A 135 4.16 5.76 -15.64
C PHE A 135 3.57 7.04 -15.05
N TYR A 136 2.51 7.56 -15.66
CA TYR A 136 1.83 8.78 -15.25
C TYR A 136 0.32 8.59 -15.24
N MET A 137 -0.36 9.23 -14.30
CA MET A 137 -1.80 9.17 -14.16
C MET A 137 -2.33 10.53 -13.73
N MET A 138 -3.33 11.05 -14.45
CA MET A 138 -4.11 12.19 -13.98
C MET A 138 -5.01 11.71 -12.83
N LYS A 139 -4.94 12.39 -11.67
CA LYS A 139 -5.69 12.01 -10.47
C LYS A 139 -6.59 13.16 -10.03
N LEU A 140 -7.84 12.85 -9.69
CA LEU A 140 -8.75 13.75 -8.99
C LEU A 140 -9.21 13.06 -7.71
N ALA A 141 -8.94 13.68 -6.56
CA ALA A 141 -9.35 13.16 -5.26
C ALA A 141 -10.11 14.23 -4.47
N TYR A 142 -11.23 13.85 -3.86
CA TYR A 142 -12.02 14.74 -3.02
C TYR A 142 -12.61 13.98 -1.83
N GLY A 143 -12.73 14.69 -0.70
CA GLY A 143 -13.27 14.11 0.53
C GLY A 143 -14.79 13.96 0.52
N LEU A 144 -15.31 13.22 1.51
CA LEU A 144 -16.73 12.92 1.66
C LEU A 144 -17.63 14.17 1.73
N ARG A 145 -17.09 15.32 2.16
CA ARG A 145 -17.83 16.59 2.16
C ARG A 145 -18.23 17.04 0.76
N VAL A 146 -17.38 16.82 -0.24
CA VAL A 146 -17.66 17.16 -1.64
C VAL A 146 -18.73 16.22 -2.20
N VAL A 147 -18.59 14.90 -1.95
CA VAL A 147 -19.61 13.89 -2.29
C VAL A 147 -20.99 14.30 -1.76
N ARG A 148 -21.06 14.62 -0.46
CA ARG A 148 -22.33 15.02 0.19
C ARG A 148 -22.91 16.32 -0.38
N TYR A 149 -22.06 17.26 -0.77
CA TYR A 149 -22.50 18.49 -1.40
C TYR A 149 -23.09 18.20 -2.79
N MET A 150 -22.37 17.46 -3.63
CA MET A 150 -22.80 17.08 -4.98
C MET A 150 -24.16 16.37 -4.95
N GLN A 151 -24.31 15.37 -4.07
CA GLN A 151 -25.57 14.65 -3.87
C GLN A 151 -26.73 15.56 -3.47
N ARG A 152 -26.49 16.57 -2.63
CA ARG A 152 -27.52 17.53 -2.20
C ARG A 152 -27.90 18.54 -3.27
N THR A 153 -26.97 18.91 -4.14
CA THR A 153 -27.20 19.89 -5.21
C THR A 153 -27.57 19.25 -6.54
N GLY A 154 -27.71 17.92 -6.59
CA GLY A 154 -28.06 17.19 -7.81
C GLY A 154 -26.91 17.10 -8.83
N ILE A 155 -25.67 17.29 -8.39
CA ILE A 155 -24.48 17.06 -9.22
C ILE A 155 -24.12 15.57 -9.11
N GLU A 156 -23.91 14.92 -10.24
CA GLU A 156 -23.51 13.51 -10.26
C GLU A 156 -22.12 13.33 -9.64
N THR A 157 -21.98 12.33 -8.79
CA THR A 157 -20.70 11.99 -8.17
C THR A 157 -19.85 11.20 -9.16
N ILE A 158 -18.59 11.58 -9.31
CA ILE A 158 -17.67 10.84 -10.17
C ILE A 158 -17.47 9.44 -9.59
N SER A 159 -17.72 8.44 -10.43
CA SER A 159 -17.43 7.02 -10.21
C SER A 159 -16.19 6.62 -11.00
N ILE A 160 -15.42 5.69 -10.44
CA ILE A 160 -14.32 5.01 -11.14
C ILE A 160 -14.80 4.29 -12.42
N LEU A 161 -16.10 4.00 -12.52
CA LEU A 161 -16.69 3.34 -13.69
C LEU A 161 -17.19 4.32 -14.75
N ASN A 162 -17.19 5.64 -14.49
CA ASN A 162 -17.58 6.61 -15.51
C ASN A 162 -16.52 6.67 -16.63
N PRO A 163 -16.92 6.90 -17.89
CA PRO A 163 -15.99 7.17 -18.99
C PRO A 163 -15.13 8.40 -18.68
N ILE A 164 -13.83 8.35 -18.98
CA ILE A 164 -12.89 9.44 -18.67
C ILE A 164 -13.29 10.74 -19.39
N GLU A 165 -13.77 10.62 -20.62
CA GLU A 165 -14.20 11.71 -21.48
C GLU A 165 -15.40 12.49 -20.92
N GLU A 166 -16.21 11.84 -20.06
CA GLU A 166 -17.35 12.47 -19.39
C GLU A 166 -16.95 13.18 -18.08
N ILE A 167 -15.81 12.80 -17.49
CA ILE A 167 -15.36 13.28 -16.17
C ILE A 167 -14.38 14.45 -16.30
N ILE A 168 -13.46 14.37 -17.26
CA ILE A 168 -12.41 15.36 -17.47
C ILE A 168 -12.51 15.83 -18.93
N PRO A 169 -13.07 17.03 -19.20
CA PRO A 169 -13.00 17.60 -20.54
C PRO A 169 -11.53 17.93 -20.82
N LEU A 170 -10.88 17.11 -21.65
CA LEU A 170 -9.55 17.38 -22.20
C LEU A 170 -9.62 18.46 -23.28
#